data_AF-A0A6I7WLY9-F1
#
_entry.id   AF-A0A6I7WLY9-F1
#
_cell.length_a   1.000
_cell.length_b   1.000
_cell.length_c   1.000
_cell.angle_alpha   90.00
_cell.angle_beta   90.00
_cell.angle_gamma   90.00
#
_symmetry.space_group_name_H-M   'P 1'
#
loop_
_entity.id
_entity.type
_entity.pdbx_description
1 polymer ?
#
loop_
_entity_poly.entity_id
_entity_poly.type
_entity_poly.pdbx_seq_one_letter_code
_entity_poly.pdbx_strand_id
1 'polypeptide(L)'
;MTALPIQDYALLSDEECAIKIKQAKATLGKRCIVLGHHYQRDEVFQHSDISGDSLKLSREAAESDAEYIVFCGVHFMAEVADILSRPEQVSILPDLAAGCSMADMANKVNVQRCWDELATVIDVENEVTPVTYINSAADLKAFCGQHEGIVCTSSNAKKILEWSFSKQEKILFFPDQHLGRNTAFNMGIPLDEMVVWDFSKPLGGLTEEQIRKAKMILWGGYCSVHQVFQPEQ
;
A
#
# COMPACT_ATOMS: atom_id res chain seq x y z
N MET A 1 -15.65 27.68 13.11
CA MET A 1 -15.19 27.91 11.72
C MET A 1 -16.01 27.00 10.84
N THR A 2 -16.80 27.55 9.92
CA THR A 2 -17.63 26.78 8.98
C THR A 2 -16.70 26.17 7.92
N ALA A 3 -16.84 24.88 7.63
CA ALA A 3 -16.09 24.26 6.54
C ALA A 3 -16.39 25.02 5.23
N LEU A 4 -15.35 25.36 4.47
CA LEU A 4 -15.52 26.00 3.17
C LEU A 4 -16.07 24.97 2.17
N PRO A 5 -17.08 25.32 1.36
CA PRO A 5 -17.62 24.40 0.35
C PRO A 5 -16.56 24.08 -0.71
N ILE A 6 -16.36 22.78 -1.00
CA ILE A 6 -15.43 22.29 -2.04
C ILE A 6 -15.80 22.79 -3.45
N GLN A 7 -17.09 23.06 -3.70
CA GLN A 7 -17.62 23.46 -5.00
C GLN A 7 -17.02 24.78 -5.54
N ASP A 8 -16.48 25.63 -4.67
CA ASP A 8 -15.87 26.90 -5.08
C ASP A 8 -14.51 26.72 -5.79
N TYR A 9 -13.88 25.53 -5.71
CA TYR A 9 -12.55 25.27 -6.27
C TYR A 9 -12.58 24.58 -7.64
N ALA A 10 -13.65 23.86 -7.97
CA ALA A 10 -13.76 23.11 -9.23
C ALA A 10 -13.89 23.99 -10.48
N LEU A 11 -14.23 25.28 -10.30
CA LEU A 11 -14.41 26.26 -11.37
C LEU A 11 -13.19 27.16 -11.58
N LEU A 12 -12.15 27.02 -10.75
CA LEU A 12 -10.95 27.83 -10.84
C LEU A 12 -10.02 27.33 -11.94
N SER A 13 -9.35 28.26 -12.61
CA SER A 13 -8.22 27.93 -13.48
C SER A 13 -7.01 27.46 -12.67
N ASP A 14 -6.10 26.72 -13.32
CA ASP A 14 -4.86 26.25 -12.69
C ASP A 14 -4.02 27.42 -12.13
N GLU A 15 -4.04 28.58 -12.80
CA GLU A 15 -3.33 29.77 -12.34
C GLU A 15 -3.94 30.35 -11.06
N GLU A 16 -5.28 30.42 -10.97
CA GLU A 16 -5.98 30.85 -9.76
C GLU A 16 -5.75 29.87 -8.60
N CYS A 17 -5.77 28.57 -8.87
CA CYS A 17 -5.40 27.53 -7.91
C CYS A 17 -3.96 27.72 -7.42
N ALA A 18 -3.00 27.89 -8.31
CA ALA A 18 -1.60 28.08 -7.96
C ALA A 18 -1.37 29.32 -7.08
N ILE A 19 -2.06 30.43 -7.36
CA ILE A 19 -2.01 31.65 -6.53
C ILE A 19 -2.54 31.36 -5.13
N LYS A 20 -3.72 30.72 -5.02
CA LYS A 20 -4.34 30.39 -3.73
C LYS A 20 -3.48 29.42 -2.91
N ILE A 21 -2.90 28.39 -3.54
CA ILE A 21 -2.01 27.42 -2.88
C ILE A 21 -0.78 28.15 -2.33
N LYS A 22 -0.15 29.02 -3.13
CA LYS A 22 1.01 29.82 -2.67
C LYS A 22 0.65 30.72 -1.47
N GLN A 23 -0.51 31.37 -1.51
CA GLN A 23 -0.99 32.21 -0.39
C GLN A 23 -1.27 31.39 0.88
N ALA A 24 -1.89 30.22 0.74
CA ALA A 24 -2.15 29.31 1.85
C ALA A 24 -0.85 28.79 2.47
N LYS A 25 0.10 28.33 1.65
CA LYS A 25 1.43 27.91 2.11
C LYS A 25 2.18 29.03 2.81
N ALA A 26 2.14 30.25 2.28
CA ALA A 26 2.77 31.41 2.93
C ALA A 26 2.14 31.73 4.30
N THR A 27 0.80 31.61 4.41
CA THR A 27 0.07 31.83 5.66
C THR A 27 0.39 30.77 6.71
N LEU A 28 0.47 29.50 6.31
CA LEU A 28 0.75 28.39 7.21
C LEU A 28 2.24 28.27 7.55
N GLY A 29 3.12 28.71 6.66
CA GLY A 29 4.57 28.64 6.83
C GLY A 29 5.01 27.20 7.15
N LYS A 30 5.86 27.05 8.17
CA LYS A 30 6.38 25.74 8.60
C LYS A 30 5.33 24.81 9.22
N ARG A 31 4.13 25.31 9.53
CA ARG A 31 3.05 24.49 10.11
C ARG A 31 2.45 23.52 9.10
N CYS A 32 2.70 23.69 7.80
CA CYS A 32 2.17 22.83 6.75
C CYS A 32 3.31 22.34 5.85
N ILE A 33 3.26 21.05 5.50
CA ILE A 33 4.14 20.44 4.53
C ILE A 33 3.32 19.73 3.45
N VAL A 34 3.69 19.93 2.19
CA VAL A 34 3.05 19.28 1.03
C VAL A 34 3.97 18.19 0.50
N LEU A 35 3.47 16.95 0.52
CA LEU A 35 4.20 15.77 0.03
C LEU A 35 3.70 15.42 -1.37
N GLY A 36 4.59 15.38 -2.36
CA GLY A 36 4.26 15.04 -3.74
C GLY A 36 4.82 13.68 -4.16
N HIS A 37 3.94 12.72 -4.46
CA HIS A 37 4.37 11.48 -5.10
C HIS A 37 4.76 11.74 -6.57
N HIS A 38 5.70 10.97 -7.12
CA HIS A 38 6.21 11.13 -8.50
C HIS A 38 5.17 10.98 -9.61
N TYR A 39 3.98 10.46 -9.30
CA TYR A 39 2.89 10.29 -10.27
C TYR A 39 1.86 11.42 -10.23
N GLN A 40 2.14 12.51 -9.51
CA GLN A 40 1.30 13.69 -9.52
C GLN A 40 1.41 14.44 -10.84
N ARG A 41 0.32 15.12 -11.22
CA ARG A 41 0.32 16.03 -12.37
C ARG A 41 1.20 17.24 -12.07
N ASP A 42 1.85 17.80 -13.09
CA ASP A 42 2.82 18.89 -12.95
C ASP A 42 2.22 20.10 -12.19
N GLU A 43 0.95 20.41 -12.45
CA GLU A 43 0.24 21.51 -11.81
C GLU A 43 0.12 21.34 -10.28
N VAL A 44 0.08 20.10 -9.78
CA VAL A 44 0.09 19.78 -8.34
C VAL A 44 1.53 19.62 -7.85
N PHE A 45 2.36 18.91 -8.62
CA PHE A 45 3.71 18.52 -8.22
C PHE A 45 4.60 19.73 -7.93
N GLN A 46 4.44 20.83 -8.67
CA GLN A 46 5.18 22.08 -8.45
C GLN A 46 4.99 22.68 -7.04
N HIS A 47 3.94 22.30 -6.33
CA HIS A 47 3.63 22.80 -4.99
C HIS A 47 4.18 21.92 -3.85
N SER A 48 4.82 20.81 -4.19
CA SER A 48 5.40 19.88 -3.22
C SER A 48 6.61 20.48 -2.52
N ASP A 49 6.67 20.38 -1.19
CA ASP A 49 7.86 20.72 -0.41
C ASP A 49 8.88 19.57 -0.44
N ILE A 50 8.37 18.33 -0.45
CA ILE A 50 9.16 17.10 -0.54
C ILE A 50 8.56 16.22 -1.63
N SER A 51 9.42 15.57 -2.41
CA SER A 51 9.02 14.56 -3.39
C SER A 51 9.82 13.26 -3.22
N GLY A 52 9.18 12.13 -3.53
CA GLY A 52 9.77 10.81 -3.31
C GLY A 52 8.79 9.65 -3.47
N ASP A 53 9.28 8.47 -3.12
CA ASP A 53 8.44 7.30 -2.86
C ASP A 53 7.61 7.46 -1.58
N SER A 54 6.54 6.67 -1.46
CA SER A 54 5.57 6.80 -0.36
C SER A 54 6.18 6.63 1.03
N LEU A 55 7.07 5.65 1.23
CA LEU A 55 7.64 5.38 2.55
C LEU A 55 8.62 6.47 2.99
N LYS A 56 9.45 6.96 2.06
CA LYS A 56 10.36 8.09 2.29
C LYS A 56 9.56 9.33 2.68
N LEU A 57 8.52 9.67 1.89
CA LEU A 57 7.66 10.82 2.15
C LEU A 57 7.05 10.77 3.55
N SER A 58 6.47 9.63 3.94
CA SER A 58 5.85 9.47 5.26
C SER A 58 6.86 9.60 6.42
N ARG A 59 8.11 9.12 6.25
CA ARG A 59 9.16 9.27 7.27
C ARG A 59 9.62 10.72 7.42
N GLU A 60 9.91 11.40 6.31
CA GLU A 60 10.34 12.80 6.36
C GLU A 60 9.25 13.71 6.93
N ALA A 61 7.97 13.42 6.64
CA ALA A 61 6.85 14.14 7.22
C ALA A 61 6.75 13.95 8.75
N ALA A 62 6.97 12.73 9.23
CA ALA A 62 7.00 12.41 10.66
C ALA A 62 8.18 13.07 11.41
N GLU A 63 9.29 13.33 10.71
CA GLU A 63 10.46 14.04 11.26
C GLU A 63 10.33 15.58 11.18
N SER A 64 9.36 16.10 10.41
CA SER A 64 9.19 17.54 10.20
C SER A 64 8.45 18.24 11.35
N ASP A 65 8.72 19.52 11.60
CA ASP A 65 7.99 20.34 12.59
C ASP A 65 6.57 20.73 12.15
N ALA A 66 6.08 20.22 11.02
CA ALA A 66 4.77 20.58 10.48
C ALA A 66 3.62 20.00 11.32
N GLU A 67 2.57 20.80 11.53
CA GLU A 67 1.32 20.38 12.16
C GLU A 67 0.37 19.73 11.15
N TYR A 68 0.45 20.12 9.88
CA TYR A 68 -0.41 19.65 8.80
C TYR A 68 0.43 18.99 7.70
N ILE A 69 0.08 17.76 7.35
CA ILE A 69 0.72 16.99 6.29
C ILE A 69 -0.28 16.85 5.15
N VAL A 70 -0.10 17.58 4.06
CA VAL A 70 -0.94 17.46 2.86
C VAL A 70 -0.30 16.43 1.93
N PHE A 71 -0.90 15.25 1.84
CA PHE A 71 -0.38 14.17 1.01
C PHE A 71 -1.01 14.20 -0.39
N CYS A 72 -0.26 14.71 -1.37
CA CYS A 72 -0.64 14.64 -2.79
C CYS A 72 -0.25 13.25 -3.34
N GLY A 73 -1.14 12.28 -3.09
CA GLY A 73 -0.96 10.87 -3.44
C GLY A 73 -2.30 10.15 -3.48
N VAL A 74 -2.29 8.88 -3.08
CA VAL A 74 -3.48 8.03 -2.97
C VAL A 74 -3.74 7.63 -1.53
N HIS A 75 -4.95 7.13 -1.24
CA HIS A 75 -5.47 6.88 0.10
C HIS A 75 -4.50 6.14 1.03
N PHE A 76 -4.01 4.98 0.62
CA PHE A 76 -3.10 4.20 1.47
C PHE A 76 -1.78 4.92 1.78
N MET A 77 -1.33 5.85 0.92
CA MET A 77 -0.09 6.60 1.19
C MET A 77 -0.34 7.63 2.29
N ALA A 78 -1.49 8.30 2.26
CA ALA A 78 -1.90 9.21 3.32
C ALA A 78 -2.10 8.47 4.64
N GLU A 79 -2.68 7.26 4.63
CA GLU A 79 -2.77 6.41 5.84
C GLU A 79 -1.38 6.08 6.41
N VAL A 80 -0.39 5.77 5.56
CA VAL A 80 0.97 5.49 6.03
C VAL A 80 1.63 6.74 6.63
N ALA A 81 1.39 7.91 6.04
CA ALA A 81 1.84 9.17 6.65
C ALA A 81 1.19 9.39 8.03
N ASP A 82 -0.11 9.15 8.14
CA ASP A 82 -0.84 9.25 9.42
C ASP A 82 -0.30 8.29 10.48
N ILE A 83 -0.13 7.01 10.12
CA ILE A 83 0.41 5.96 11.00
C ILE A 83 1.80 6.31 11.54
N LEU A 84 2.65 6.95 10.73
CA LEU A 84 4.02 7.29 11.12
C LEU A 84 4.14 8.67 11.78
N SER A 85 3.16 9.54 11.58
CA SER A 85 3.18 10.92 12.08
C SER A 85 3.10 10.99 13.60
N ARG A 86 3.54 12.11 14.17
CA ARG A 86 3.42 12.36 15.61
C ARG A 86 1.96 12.66 15.97
N PRO A 87 1.52 12.40 17.22
CA PRO A 87 0.11 12.53 17.61
C PRO A 87 -0.54 13.91 17.37
N GLU A 88 0.26 14.98 17.35
CA GLU A 88 -0.18 16.35 17.09
C GLU A 88 -0.23 16.73 15.60
N GLN A 89 0.33 15.89 14.73
CA GLN A 89 0.31 16.10 13.29
C GLN A 89 -1.02 15.61 12.70
N VAL A 90 -1.52 16.31 11.69
CA VAL A 90 -2.77 15.99 11.01
C VAL A 90 -2.46 15.67 9.56
N SER A 91 -2.67 14.42 9.16
CA SER A 91 -2.55 13.99 7.77
C SER A 91 -3.84 14.30 6.99
N ILE A 92 -3.67 14.94 5.83
CA ILE A 92 -4.75 15.41 4.97
C ILE A 92 -4.55 14.83 3.57
N LEU A 93 -5.53 14.06 3.12
CA LEU A 93 -5.65 13.65 1.73
C LEU A 93 -6.62 14.62 1.02
N PRO A 94 -6.19 15.39 0.01
CA PRO A 94 -7.04 16.37 -0.65
C PRO A 94 -8.30 15.79 -1.30
N ASP A 95 -8.24 14.54 -1.77
CA ASP A 95 -9.36 13.83 -2.38
C ASP A 95 -9.43 12.40 -1.85
N LEU A 96 -10.46 12.10 -1.05
CA LEU A 96 -10.69 10.75 -0.50
C LEU A 96 -10.99 9.70 -1.59
N ALA A 97 -11.38 10.12 -2.79
CA ALA A 97 -11.57 9.23 -3.93
C ALA A 97 -10.26 8.89 -4.66
N ALA A 98 -9.11 9.47 -4.27
CA ALA A 98 -7.81 9.13 -4.83
C ALA A 98 -7.38 7.71 -4.41
N GLY A 99 -7.88 6.70 -5.13
CA GLY A 99 -7.64 5.29 -4.87
C GLY A 99 -6.48 4.69 -5.66
N CYS A 100 -6.20 3.42 -5.40
CA CYS A 100 -5.29 2.61 -6.18
C CYS A 100 -5.97 1.30 -6.50
N SER A 101 -6.24 1.05 -7.79
CA SER A 101 -6.99 -0.13 -8.23
C SER A 101 -6.45 -1.43 -7.65
N MET A 102 -5.12 -1.56 -7.53
CA MET A 102 -4.48 -2.73 -6.94
C MET A 102 -4.65 -2.83 -5.41
N ALA A 103 -4.57 -1.71 -4.69
CA ALA A 103 -4.81 -1.71 -3.24
C ALA A 103 -6.24 -2.18 -2.94
N ASP A 104 -7.20 -1.80 -3.79
CA ASP A 104 -8.61 -2.14 -3.67
C ASP A 104 -8.93 -3.60 -4.07
N MET A 105 -7.97 -4.33 -4.67
CA MET A 105 -8.15 -5.75 -5.04
C MET A 105 -8.11 -6.70 -3.83
N ALA A 106 -7.64 -6.24 -2.67
CA ALA A 106 -7.75 -6.96 -1.41
C ALA A 106 -8.46 -6.08 -0.37
N ASN A 107 -9.30 -6.70 0.46
CA ASN A 107 -9.93 -6.04 1.59
C ASN A 107 -9.92 -6.98 2.80
N LYS A 108 -10.06 -6.41 4.00
CA LYS A 108 -9.97 -7.18 5.26
C LYS A 108 -10.96 -8.35 5.31
N VAL A 109 -12.18 -8.18 4.80
CA VAL A 109 -13.20 -9.26 4.82
C VAL A 109 -12.74 -10.45 3.99
N ASN A 110 -12.26 -10.20 2.77
CA ASN A 110 -11.81 -11.25 1.88
C ASN A 110 -10.51 -11.91 2.36
N VAL A 111 -9.57 -11.12 2.91
CA VAL A 111 -8.31 -11.63 3.48
C VAL A 111 -8.59 -12.47 4.74
N GLN A 112 -9.49 -12.02 5.61
CA GLN A 112 -9.89 -12.80 6.78
C GLN A 112 -10.51 -14.13 6.36
N ARG A 113 -11.43 -14.12 5.38
CA ARG A 113 -12.01 -15.37 4.88
C ARG A 113 -10.94 -16.29 4.28
N CYS A 114 -9.97 -15.77 3.54
CA CYS A 114 -8.84 -16.56 3.04
C CYS A 114 -8.07 -17.21 4.19
N TRP A 115 -7.78 -16.45 5.24
CA TRP A 115 -7.10 -16.95 6.44
C TRP A 115 -7.88 -18.07 7.13
N ASP A 116 -9.19 -17.86 7.34
CA ASP A 116 -10.08 -18.84 7.96
C ASP A 116 -10.19 -20.12 7.11
N GLU A 117 -10.26 -19.99 5.78
CA GLU A 117 -10.29 -21.11 4.85
C GLU A 117 -8.97 -21.89 4.86
N LEU A 118 -7.82 -21.22 4.89
CA LEU A 118 -6.51 -21.85 5.05
C LEU A 118 -6.41 -22.63 6.37
N ALA A 119 -6.97 -22.08 7.46
CA ALA A 119 -7.01 -22.74 8.78
C ALA A 119 -7.78 -24.06 8.77
N THR A 120 -8.68 -24.29 7.80
CA THR A 120 -9.37 -25.58 7.66
C THR A 120 -8.49 -26.68 7.06
N VAL A 121 -7.37 -26.30 6.43
CA VAL A 121 -6.47 -27.22 5.71
C VAL A 121 -5.14 -27.38 6.44
N ILE A 122 -4.55 -26.28 6.92
CA ILE A 122 -3.22 -26.23 7.54
C ILE A 122 -3.27 -25.47 8.87
N ASP A 123 -2.24 -25.61 9.71
CA ASP A 123 -2.11 -24.82 10.93
C ASP A 123 -1.66 -23.40 10.59
N VAL A 124 -2.58 -22.59 10.06
CA VAL A 124 -2.28 -21.30 9.41
C VAL A 124 -1.47 -20.34 10.29
N GLU A 125 -1.73 -20.34 11.61
CA GLU A 125 -1.03 -19.46 12.56
C GLU A 125 0.44 -19.89 12.78
N ASN A 126 0.76 -21.17 12.60
CA ASN A 126 2.11 -21.72 12.80
C ASN A 126 2.79 -22.18 11.50
N GLU A 127 2.16 -21.98 10.34
CA GLU A 127 2.72 -22.37 9.05
C GLU A 127 2.79 -21.21 8.06
N VAL A 128 2.01 -20.13 8.25
CA VAL A 128 1.88 -19.05 7.27
C VAL A 128 2.26 -17.70 7.88
N THR A 129 3.16 -16.97 7.22
CA THR A 129 3.37 -15.54 7.51
C THR A 129 2.58 -14.69 6.52
N PRO A 130 1.63 -13.84 6.96
CA PRO A 130 0.94 -12.91 6.07
C PRO A 130 1.83 -11.71 5.78
N VAL A 131 2.09 -11.46 4.49
CA VAL A 131 2.90 -10.35 4.00
C VAL A 131 2.05 -9.49 3.10
N THR A 132 1.89 -8.21 3.46
CA THR A 132 1.18 -7.25 2.62
C THR A 132 2.13 -6.26 1.97
N TYR A 133 1.92 -5.93 0.70
CA TYR A 133 2.59 -4.82 0.06
C TYR A 133 2.07 -3.49 0.64
N ILE A 134 2.92 -2.46 0.71
CA ILE A 134 2.57 -1.14 1.27
C ILE A 134 1.34 -0.52 0.59
N ASN A 135 1.13 -0.86 -0.69
CA ASN A 135 -0.06 -0.52 -1.49
C ASN A 135 -1.26 -1.40 -1.08
N SER A 136 -1.73 -1.21 0.14
CA SER A 136 -2.83 -1.90 0.79
C SER A 136 -3.51 -0.95 1.77
N ALA A 137 -4.75 -1.21 2.19
CA ALA A 137 -5.39 -0.43 3.25
C ALA A 137 -4.71 -0.64 4.62
N ALA A 138 -4.88 0.32 5.53
CA ALA A 138 -4.33 0.24 6.89
C ALA A 138 -4.82 -0.97 7.69
N ASP A 139 -6.07 -1.39 7.49
CA ASP A 139 -6.67 -2.56 8.17
C ASP A 139 -6.02 -3.90 7.78
N LEU A 140 -5.50 -3.99 6.55
CA LEU A 140 -4.71 -5.10 6.05
C LEU A 140 -3.30 -5.13 6.64
N LYS A 141 -2.70 -3.96 6.87
CA LYS A 141 -1.43 -3.86 7.62
C LYS A 141 -1.64 -4.30 9.07
N ALA A 142 -2.74 -3.90 9.67
CA ALA A 142 -3.13 -4.34 11.02
C ALA A 142 -3.39 -5.86 11.06
N PHE A 143 -4.04 -6.43 10.02
CA PHE A 143 -4.19 -7.88 9.87
C PHE A 143 -2.83 -8.59 9.92
N CYS A 144 -1.86 -8.14 9.12
CA CYS A 144 -0.51 -8.69 9.16
C CYS A 144 0.08 -8.62 10.57
N GLY A 145 0.02 -7.46 11.23
CA GLY A 145 0.55 -7.31 12.59
C GLY A 145 -0.14 -8.20 13.64
N GLN A 146 -1.44 -8.47 13.49
CA GLN A 146 -2.21 -9.36 14.37
C GLN A 146 -1.80 -10.83 14.25
N HIS A 147 -1.36 -11.26 13.06
CA HIS A 147 -0.97 -12.62 12.74
C HIS A 147 0.56 -12.77 12.56
N GLU A 148 1.33 -12.00 13.35
CA GLU A 148 2.81 -12.00 13.36
C GLU A 148 3.48 -11.83 11.98
N GLY A 149 2.76 -11.21 11.06
CA GLY A 149 3.17 -10.88 9.70
C GLY A 149 3.82 -9.50 9.58
N ILE A 150 3.95 -9.03 8.34
CA ILE A 150 4.73 -7.81 8.05
C ILE A 150 4.31 -7.10 6.77
N VAL A 151 4.60 -5.80 6.69
CA VAL A 151 4.44 -4.97 5.49
C VAL A 151 5.74 -4.93 4.70
N CYS A 152 5.67 -5.06 3.37
CA CYS A 152 6.82 -4.91 2.47
C CYS A 152 6.65 -3.74 1.48
N THR A 153 7.76 -3.34 0.88
CA THR A 153 7.83 -2.48 -0.31
C THR A 153 8.49 -3.25 -1.46
N SER A 154 8.39 -2.75 -2.70
CA SER A 154 9.11 -3.33 -3.83
C SER A 154 10.64 -3.34 -3.60
N SER A 155 11.17 -2.30 -2.94
CA SER A 155 12.59 -2.15 -2.62
C SER A 155 13.10 -3.09 -1.53
N ASN A 156 12.23 -3.67 -0.70
CA ASN A 156 12.64 -4.56 0.40
C ASN A 156 12.00 -5.96 0.36
N ALA A 157 11.18 -6.26 -0.64
CA ALA A 157 10.40 -7.50 -0.74
C ALA A 157 11.25 -8.76 -0.52
N LYS A 158 12.43 -8.84 -1.14
CA LYS A 158 13.35 -9.98 -0.97
C LYS A 158 13.73 -10.20 0.50
N LYS A 159 14.17 -9.14 1.19
CA LYS A 159 14.57 -9.21 2.61
C LYS A 159 13.39 -9.60 3.50
N ILE A 160 12.19 -9.13 3.16
CA ILE A 160 10.97 -9.50 3.88
C ILE A 160 10.63 -10.97 3.67
N LEU A 161 10.68 -11.49 2.44
CA LEU A 161 10.43 -12.92 2.22
C LEU A 161 11.48 -13.80 2.89
N GLU A 162 12.77 -13.43 2.88
CA GLU A 162 13.83 -14.13 3.62
C GLU A 162 13.51 -14.18 5.13
N TRP A 163 13.08 -13.06 5.71
CA TRP A 163 12.66 -13.02 7.11
C TRP A 163 11.42 -13.88 7.35
N SER A 164 10.40 -13.79 6.51
CA SER A 164 9.17 -14.59 6.64
C SER A 164 9.44 -16.09 6.56
N PHE A 165 10.28 -16.54 5.62
CA PHE A 165 10.70 -17.95 5.54
C PHE A 165 11.61 -18.40 6.70
N SER A 166 12.23 -17.46 7.42
CA SER A 166 12.92 -17.79 8.68
C SER A 166 11.97 -17.97 9.87
N LYS A 167 10.70 -17.57 9.72
CA LYS A 167 9.66 -17.67 10.74
C LYS A 167 8.75 -18.86 10.51
N GLN A 168 8.21 -18.97 9.29
CA GLN A 168 7.23 -19.98 8.91
C GLN A 168 7.57 -20.58 7.54
N GLU A 169 6.97 -21.73 7.23
CA GLU A 169 7.24 -22.45 6.00
C GLU A 169 6.58 -21.83 4.76
N LYS A 170 5.52 -21.04 4.96
CA LYS A 170 4.67 -20.49 3.89
C LYS A 170 4.43 -19.00 4.05
N ILE A 171 4.13 -18.34 2.94
CA ILE A 171 3.80 -16.91 2.92
C ILE A 171 2.47 -16.70 2.19
N LEU A 172 1.55 -15.98 2.83
CA LEU A 172 0.38 -15.39 2.18
C LEU A 172 0.74 -13.97 1.75
N PHE A 173 0.91 -13.74 0.44
CA PHE A 173 1.36 -12.46 -0.10
C PHE A 173 0.23 -11.73 -0.82
N PHE A 174 -0.06 -10.49 -0.44
CA PHE A 174 -1.16 -9.70 -1.01
C PHE A 174 -0.85 -8.20 -1.10
N PRO A 175 -1.54 -7.43 -1.98
CA PRO A 175 -2.48 -7.89 -3.01
C PRO A 175 -1.81 -8.29 -4.34
N ASP A 176 -0.53 -7.98 -4.55
CA ASP A 176 0.13 -8.12 -5.86
C ASP A 176 0.81 -9.50 -6.04
N GLN A 177 0.20 -10.37 -6.84
CA GLN A 177 0.78 -11.69 -7.13
C GLN A 177 2.14 -11.61 -7.84
N HIS A 178 2.38 -10.59 -8.66
CA HIS A 178 3.58 -10.52 -9.50
C HIS A 178 4.77 -10.07 -8.67
N LEU A 179 4.59 -9.11 -7.77
CA LEU A 179 5.63 -8.73 -6.82
C LEU A 179 6.06 -9.95 -5.97
N GLY A 180 5.09 -10.66 -5.40
CA GLY A 180 5.36 -11.86 -4.60
C GLY A 180 6.02 -12.98 -5.42
N ARG A 181 5.45 -13.31 -6.59
CA ARG A 181 5.96 -14.36 -7.49
C ARG A 181 7.36 -14.07 -7.97
N ASN A 182 7.61 -12.87 -8.53
CA ASN A 182 8.91 -12.54 -9.12
C ASN A 182 9.99 -12.51 -8.05
N THR A 183 9.68 -11.98 -6.85
CA THR A 183 10.61 -11.98 -5.73
C THR A 183 10.96 -13.41 -5.30
N ALA A 184 9.95 -14.26 -5.08
CA ALA A 184 10.13 -15.66 -4.68
C ALA A 184 10.87 -16.49 -5.74
N PHE A 185 10.55 -16.29 -7.02
CA PHE A 185 11.21 -16.96 -8.14
C PHE A 185 12.70 -16.60 -8.22
N ASN A 186 13.03 -15.31 -8.05
CA ASN A 186 14.42 -14.85 -7.99
C ASN A 186 15.18 -15.36 -6.74
N MET A 187 14.47 -15.82 -5.71
CA MET A 187 15.04 -16.51 -4.55
C MET A 187 15.21 -18.02 -4.77
N GLY A 188 14.79 -18.55 -5.93
CA GLY A 188 14.91 -19.97 -6.28
C GLY A 188 13.72 -20.83 -5.86
N ILE A 189 12.59 -20.23 -5.45
CA ILE A 189 11.36 -20.98 -5.18
C ILE A 189 10.75 -21.40 -6.53
N PRO A 190 10.48 -22.70 -6.74
CA PRO A 190 9.88 -23.20 -7.98
C PRO A 190 8.44 -22.69 -8.19
N LEU A 191 8.04 -22.49 -9.45
CA LEU A 191 6.68 -22.04 -9.79
C LEU A 191 5.60 -23.03 -9.36
N ASP A 192 5.90 -24.33 -9.29
CA ASP A 192 4.97 -25.37 -8.84
C ASP A 192 4.81 -25.46 -7.32
N GLU A 193 5.54 -24.64 -6.56
CA GLU A 193 5.36 -24.37 -5.13
C GLU A 193 4.68 -23.00 -4.89
N MET A 194 4.18 -22.34 -5.95
CA MET A 194 3.44 -21.07 -5.87
C MET A 194 2.02 -21.24 -6.38
N VAL A 195 1.04 -20.84 -5.57
CA VAL A 195 -0.38 -20.90 -5.93
C VAL A 195 -0.99 -19.50 -5.93
N VAL A 196 -1.99 -19.27 -6.77
CA VAL A 196 -2.74 -18.02 -6.80
C VAL A 196 -4.08 -18.24 -6.11
N TRP A 197 -4.37 -17.41 -5.12
CA TRP A 197 -5.64 -17.38 -4.41
C TRP A 197 -6.64 -16.47 -5.13
N ASP A 198 -7.68 -17.08 -5.68
CA ASP A 198 -8.83 -16.38 -6.27
C ASP A 198 -9.94 -16.26 -5.22
N PHE A 199 -10.08 -15.08 -4.61
CA PHE A 199 -11.08 -14.86 -3.56
C PHE A 199 -12.53 -15.04 -4.05
N SER A 200 -12.81 -15.14 -5.35
CA SER A 200 -14.17 -15.42 -5.82
C SER A 200 -14.57 -16.90 -5.68
N LYS A 201 -13.62 -17.79 -5.36
CA LYS A 201 -13.82 -19.24 -5.32
C LYS A 201 -13.60 -19.81 -3.91
N PRO A 202 -14.29 -20.91 -3.55
CA PRO A 202 -13.96 -21.68 -2.34
C PRO A 202 -12.50 -22.15 -2.36
N LEU A 203 -11.81 -22.06 -1.23
CA LEU A 203 -10.39 -22.38 -1.06
C LEU A 203 -9.49 -21.69 -2.09
N GLY A 204 -9.86 -20.49 -2.54
CA GLY A 204 -9.11 -19.76 -3.57
C GLY A 204 -9.12 -20.43 -4.95
N GLY A 205 -9.98 -21.43 -5.16
CA GLY A 205 -9.95 -22.29 -6.35
C GLY A 205 -8.86 -23.37 -6.32
N LEU A 206 -8.30 -23.65 -5.15
CA LEU A 206 -7.20 -24.61 -4.95
C LEU A 206 -7.70 -25.90 -4.30
N THR A 207 -6.97 -26.98 -4.54
CA THR A 207 -7.10 -28.23 -3.78
C THR A 207 -6.30 -28.14 -2.47
N GLU A 208 -6.67 -28.95 -1.48
CA GLU A 208 -5.90 -29.05 -0.24
C GLU A 208 -4.44 -29.45 -0.48
N GLU A 209 -4.19 -30.34 -1.45
CA GLU A 209 -2.83 -30.76 -1.80
C GLU A 209 -1.99 -29.59 -2.32
N GLN A 210 -2.58 -28.73 -3.17
CA GLN A 210 -1.92 -27.52 -3.64
C GLN A 210 -1.62 -26.55 -2.49
N ILE A 211 -2.54 -26.37 -1.54
CA ILE A 211 -2.33 -25.52 -0.36
C ILE A 211 -1.19 -26.07 0.51
N ARG A 212 -1.19 -27.38 0.79
CA ARG A 212 -0.14 -28.05 1.59
C ARG A 212 1.22 -27.98 0.92
N LYS A 213 1.29 -28.15 -0.41
CA LYS A 213 2.54 -28.08 -1.17
C LYS A 213 3.08 -26.66 -1.30
N ALA A 214 2.21 -25.65 -1.36
CA ALA A 214 2.64 -24.28 -1.63
C ALA A 214 3.57 -23.72 -0.55
N LYS A 215 4.61 -23.00 -0.97
CA LYS A 215 5.40 -22.08 -0.15
C LYS A 215 4.92 -20.64 -0.30
N MET A 216 4.40 -20.28 -1.48
CA MET A 216 3.82 -18.96 -1.74
C MET A 216 2.34 -19.10 -2.08
N ILE A 217 1.49 -18.46 -1.29
CA ILE A 217 0.06 -18.27 -1.56
C ILE A 217 -0.11 -16.81 -1.98
N LEU A 218 -0.31 -16.58 -3.27
CA LEU A 218 -0.29 -15.25 -3.88
C LEU A 218 -1.72 -14.76 -4.12
N TRP A 219 -2.07 -13.59 -3.59
CA TRP A 219 -3.38 -12.98 -3.86
C TRP A 219 -3.51 -12.62 -5.34
N GLY A 220 -4.62 -12.96 -5.98
CA GLY A 220 -4.86 -12.73 -7.41
C GLY A 220 -4.96 -11.27 -7.89
N GLY A 221 -4.45 -10.29 -7.13
CA GLY A 221 -4.37 -8.89 -7.54
C GLY A 221 -3.08 -8.58 -8.32
N TYR A 222 -3.06 -7.42 -8.97
CA TYR A 222 -1.95 -6.98 -9.81
C TYR A 222 -2.01 -5.46 -10.05
N CYS A 223 -0.86 -4.85 -10.30
CA CYS A 223 -0.80 -3.43 -10.69
C CYS A 223 -1.13 -3.26 -12.18
N SER A 224 -2.21 -2.54 -12.50
CA SER A 224 -2.59 -2.23 -13.89
C SER A 224 -1.53 -1.42 -14.65
N VAL A 225 -0.71 -0.63 -13.94
CA VAL A 225 0.34 0.21 -14.55
C VAL A 225 1.49 -0.63 -15.10
N HIS A 226 1.85 -1.73 -14.42
CA HIS A 226 2.93 -2.62 -14.85
C HIS A 226 2.54 -3.57 -16.00
N GLN A 227 1.29 -3.57 -16.45
CA GLN A 227 0.88 -4.34 -17.64
C GLN A 227 1.42 -3.75 -18.95
N VAL A 228 1.87 -2.49 -18.93
CA VAL A 228 2.32 -1.77 -20.13
C VAL A 228 3.84 -1.86 -20.32
N PHE A 229 4.59 -2.28 -19.29
CA PHE A 229 6.05 -2.33 -19.33
C PHE A 229 6.55 -3.74 -19.65
N GLN A 230 7.41 -3.85 -20.65
CA GLN A 230 8.12 -5.08 -20.98
C GLN A 230 9.41 -5.18 -20.15
N PRO A 231 9.97 -6.39 -19.93
CA PRO A 231 11.23 -6.57 -19.20
C PRO A 231 12.41 -5.77 -19.77
N GLU A 232 12.33 -5.36 -21.04
CA GLU A 232 13.38 -4.59 -21.72
C GLU A 232 13.27 -3.06 -21.57
N GLN A 233 12.29 -2.54 -20.83
CA GLN A 233 12.06 -1.09 -20.61
C GLN A 233 12.45 -0.65 -19.20
#